data_AF-A0A8X8XJF4-F1
#
_entry.id   AF-A0A8X8XJF4-F1
#
_cell.length_a   1.000
_cell.length_b   1.000
_cell.length_c   1.000
_cell.angle_alpha   90.00
_cell.angle_beta   90.00
_cell.angle_gamma   90.00
#
_symmetry.space_group_name_H-M   'P 1'
#
loop_
_entity.id
_entity.type
_entity.pdbx_description
1 polymer ?
#
loop_
_entity_poly.entity_id
_entity_poly.type
_entity_poly.pdbx_seq_one_letter_code
_entity_poly.pdbx_strand_id
1 'polypeptide(L)' 'MSKRITDNAYVLDRKKHLARLNTSEAGKILLKRGEGKVERQYRMHCVGCELFVCYRAEEDLESASYIYVVD' A
#
# COMPACT_ATOMS: atom_id res chain seq x y z
N MET A 1 -14.16 1.23 -7.15
CA MET A 1 -12.72 1.27 -6.79
C MET A 1 -12.00 0.23 -7.62
N SER A 2 -10.91 0.58 -8.30
CA SER A 2 -10.13 -0.36 -9.09
C SER A 2 -9.37 -1.32 -8.17
N LYS A 3 -9.27 -2.61 -8.55
CA LYS A 3 -8.46 -3.61 -7.83
C LYS A 3 -7.22 -3.98 -8.64
N ARG A 4 -6.10 -4.26 -7.98
CA ARG A 4 -4.93 -4.84 -8.64
C ARG A 4 -5.18 -6.31 -8.96
N ILE A 5 -4.67 -6.76 -10.11
CA ILE A 5 -4.70 -8.19 -10.49
C ILE A 5 -3.69 -9.01 -9.67
N THR A 6 -2.59 -8.40 -9.22
CA THR A 6 -1.46 -9.09 -8.57
C THR A 6 -1.73 -9.57 -7.16
N ASP A 7 -2.60 -8.88 -6.42
CA ASP A 7 -2.83 -9.09 -4.99
C ASP A 7 -4.26 -8.73 -4.56
N ASN A 8 -5.15 -8.41 -5.50
CA ASN A 8 -6.53 -7.99 -5.25
C ASN A 8 -6.70 -6.75 -4.37
N ALA A 9 -5.62 -6.03 -4.04
CA ALA A 9 -5.72 -4.81 -3.24
C ALA A 9 -6.51 -3.72 -3.97
N TYR A 10 -7.29 -2.97 -3.21
CA TYR A 10 -8.01 -1.80 -3.71
C TYR A 10 -7.03 -0.65 -3.95
N VAL A 11 -7.13 -0.01 -5.11
CA VAL A 11 -6.30 1.13 -5.49
C VAL A 11 -7.01 2.42 -5.10
N LEU A 12 -6.36 3.20 -4.25
CA LEU A 12 -6.78 4.52 -3.83
C LEU A 12 -5.87 5.59 -4.44
N ASP A 13 -6.43 6.47 -5.25
CA ASP A 13 -5.72 7.60 -5.86
C ASP A 13 -5.76 8.82 -4.91
N ARG A 14 -4.60 9.19 -4.37
CA ARG A 14 -4.46 10.32 -3.43
C ARG A 14 -4.67 11.68 -4.09
N LYS A 15 -4.54 11.80 -5.42
CA LYS A 15 -4.77 13.07 -6.13
C LYS A 15 -6.26 13.32 -6.34
N LYS A 16 -7.05 12.26 -6.46
CA LYS A 16 -8.51 12.35 -6.68
C LYS A 16 -9.32 12.36 -5.40
N HIS A 17 -8.84 11.68 -4.35
CA HIS A 17 -9.61 11.49 -3.12
C HIS A 17 -8.79 11.83 -1.88
N LEU A 18 -9.39 12.61 -0.98
CA LEU A 18 -8.80 12.92 0.31
C LEU A 18 -9.02 11.73 1.25
N ALA A 19 -7.93 11.07 1.66
CA ALA A 19 -7.96 9.88 2.50
C ALA A 19 -7.26 10.15 3.83
N ARG A 20 -8.03 10.10 4.93
CA ARG A 20 -7.49 10.18 6.30
C ARG A 20 -7.36 8.77 6.86
N LEU A 21 -6.18 8.17 6.67
CA LEU A 21 -5.86 6.84 7.18
C LEU A 21 -5.18 6.97 8.55
N ASN A 22 -5.74 6.33 9.58
CA ASN A 22 -5.11 6.21 10.90
C ASN A 22 -4.15 5.02 10.92
N THR A 23 -3.04 5.18 10.21
CA THR A 23 -2.06 4.12 9.96
C THR A 23 -0.64 4.59 10.26
N SER A 24 0.19 3.68 10.77
CA SER A 24 1.62 3.87 11.06
C SER A 24 2.47 2.95 10.19
N GLU A 25 3.75 3.30 10.04
CA GLU A 25 4.68 2.54 9.21
C GLU A 25 4.96 1.17 9.82
N ALA A 26 4.83 0.12 8.99
CA ALA A 26 5.01 -1.27 9.37
C ALA A 26 6.24 -1.91 8.68
N GLY A 27 7.15 -1.08 8.17
CA GLY A 27 8.38 -1.51 7.52
C GLY A 27 8.28 -1.71 6.00
N LYS A 28 9.38 -2.19 5.43
CA LYS A 28 9.63 -2.32 3.99
C LYS A 28 9.88 -3.77 3.64
N ILE A 29 9.23 -4.26 2.59
CA ILE A 29 9.37 -5.63 2.10
C ILE A 29 9.63 -5.61 0.60
N LEU A 30 10.51 -6.50 0.15
CA LEU A 30 10.73 -6.77 -1.26
C LEU A 30 10.07 -8.10 -1.63
N LEU A 31 9.04 -8.06 -2.45
CA LEU A 31 8.27 -9.22 -2.88
C LEU A 31 8.70 -9.68 -4.27
N LYS A 32 8.86 -11.00 -4.45
CA LYS A 32 9.06 -11.61 -5.76
C LYS A 32 7.68 -11.88 -6.38
N ARG A 33 7.42 -11.37 -7.57
CA ARG A 33 6.13 -11.47 -8.28
C ARG A 33 6.13 -12.44 -9.48
N GLY A 34 7.14 -13.30 -9.57
CA GLY A 34 7.35 -14.20 -10.72
C GLY A 34 8.14 -13.55 -11.85
N GLU A 35 8.68 -14.36 -12.77
CA GLU A 35 9.45 -13.90 -13.95
C GLU A 35 10.62 -12.94 -13.63
N GLY A 36 11.23 -13.06 -12.45
CA GLY A 36 12.30 -12.16 -12.01
C GLY A 36 11.84 -10.75 -11.60
N LYS A 37 10.53 -10.46 -11.60
CA LYS A 37 9.98 -9.17 -11.17
C LYS A 37 9.98 -9.07 -9.65
N VAL A 38 10.48 -7.94 -9.15
CA VAL A 38 10.47 -7.61 -7.72
C VAL A 38 9.66 -6.34 -7.50
N GLU A 39 8.85 -6.35 -6.45
CA GLU A 39 8.03 -5.22 -6.03
C GLU A 39 8.46 -4.79 -4.63
N ARG A 40 8.77 -3.51 -4.47
CA ARG A 40 9.04 -2.92 -3.16
C ARG A 40 7.72 -2.44 -2.57
N GLN A 41 7.44 -2.87 -1.34
CA GLN A 41 6.24 -2.48 -0.60
C GLN A 41 6.66 -1.84 0.72
N TYR A 42 6.17 -0.63 0.93
CA TYR A 42 6.21 0.05 2.22
C TYR A 42 4.87 -0.16 2.89
N ARG A 43 4.85 -1.02 3.89
CA ARG A 43 3.62 -1.48 4.54
C ARG A 43 3.22 -0.52 5.65
N MET A 44 1.93 -0.44 5.89
CA MET A 44 1.36 0.33 6.98
C MET A 44 0.37 -0.52 7.76
N HIS A 45 0.37 -0.36 9.08
CA HIS A 45 -0.56 -1.02 9.97
C HIS A 45 -1.55 -0.01 10.57
N CYS A 46 -2.73 -0.50 10.98
CA CYS A 46 -3.68 0.31 11.73
C CYS A 46 -3.09 0.63 13.12
N VAL A 47 -3.15 1.90 13.53
CA VAL A 47 -2.65 2.32 14.86
C VAL A 47 -3.43 1.66 16.01
N GLY A 48 -4.70 1.29 15.78
CA GLY A 48 -5.56 0.72 16.83
C GLY A 48 -5.41 -0.78 17.06
N CYS A 49 -5.25 -1.56 15.99
CA CYS A 49 -5.21 -3.03 16.05
C CYS A 49 -3.91 -3.65 15.51
N GLU A 50 -2.96 -2.83 15.06
CA GLU A 50 -1.65 -3.24 14.52
C GLU A 50 -1.70 -4.18 13.31
N LEU A 51 -2.89 -4.35 12.72
CA LEU A 51 -3.08 -5.16 11.52
C LEU A 51 -2.53 -4.45 10.29
N PHE A 52 -1.93 -5.22 9.38
CA PHE A 52 -1.53 -4.76 8.06
C PHE A 52 -2.76 -4.42 7.22
N VAL A 53 -2.95 -3.15 6.91
CA VAL A 53 -4.17 -2.66 6.24
C VAL A 53 -3.90 -2.13 4.84
N CYS A 54 -2.72 -1.56 4.59
CA CYS A 54 -2.39 -1.02 3.28
C CYS A 54 -0.88 -0.89 3.08
N TYR A 55 -0.48 -0.69 1.83
CA TYR A 55 0.90 -0.43 1.47
C TYR A 55 1.00 0.59 0.34
N ARG A 56 2.21 1.11 0.14
CA ARG A 56 2.59 2.02 -0.95
C ARG A 56 3.85 1.47 -1.65
N ALA A 57 4.08 1.88 -2.90
CA ALA A 57 5.26 1.45 -3.66
C ALA A 57 6.47 2.38 -3.42
N GLU A 58 6.18 3.64 -3.11
CA GLU A 58 7.12 4.72 -2.85
C GLU A 58 7.43 4.85 -1.35
N GLU A 59 8.63 5.32 -1.02
CA GLU A 59 9.05 5.45 0.38
C GLU A 59 8.27 6.55 1.10
N ASP A 60 8.19 7.73 0.51
CA ASP A 60 7.49 8.86 1.10
C ASP A 60 6.00 8.86 0.80
N LEU A 61 5.20 9.24 1.80
CA LEU A 61 3.76 9.43 1.66
C LEU A 61 3.38 10.56 0.69
N GLU A 62 4.25 11.55 0.52
CA GLU A 62 4.02 12.67 -0.40
C GLU A 62 4.28 12.30 -1.85
N SER A 63 5.25 11.41 -2.11
CA SER A 63 5.56 10.92 -3.45
C SER A 63 4.60 9.80 -3.89
N ALA A 64 4.02 9.07 -2.93
CA ALA A 64 3.04 8.02 -3.17
C ALA A 64 1.75 8.56 -3.80
N SER A 65 1.61 8.37 -5.12
CA SER A 65 0.37 8.74 -5.83
C SER A 65 -0.78 7.77 -5.57
N TYR A 66 -0.45 6.53 -5.23
CA TYR A 66 -1.41 5.45 -5.00
C TYR A 66 -1.18 4.78 -3.64
N ILE A 67 -2.28 4.45 -2.98
CA ILE A 67 -2.28 3.58 -1.81
C ILE A 67 -3.03 2.30 -2.17
N TYR A 68 -2.46 1.15 -1.79
CA TYR A 68 -3.04 -0.15 -2.03
C TYR A 68 -3.59 -0.69 -0.71
N VAL A 69 -4.91 -0.76 -0.59
CA VAL A 69 -5.61 -1.22 0.62
C VAL A 69 -5.89 -2.72 0.49
N VAL A 70 -5.47 -3.47 1.49
CA VAL A 70 -5.58 -4.93 1.54
C VAL A 70 -6.98 -5.30 2.03
N ASP A 71 -7.52 -6.38 1.46
CA ASP A 71 -8.80 -7.00 1.85
C ASP A 71 -8.52 -8.24 2.71
#